data_AF-A0A6I5CRX3-F1
#
_entry.id   AF-A0A6I5CRX3-F1
#
_cell.length_a   1.000
_cell.length_b   1.000
_cell.length_c   1.000
_cell.angle_alpha   90.00
_cell.angle_beta   90.00
_cell.angle_gamma   90.00
#
_symmetry.space_group_name_H-M   'P 1'
#
loop_
_entity.id
_entity.type
_entity.pdbx_description
1 polymer ?
#
loop_
_entity_poly.entity_id
_entity_poly.type
_entity_poly.pdbx_seq_one_letter_code
_entity_poly.pdbx_strand_id
1 'polypeptide(L)' 'MDSPEEARARLEETGYLVDDGLAVACFLALRLHRPVFCEGDAGVGKTALAGALAEVLGAP' A
#
# COMPACT_ATOMS: atom_id res chain seq x y z
N MET A 1 -7.20 -9.06 3.92
CA MET A 1 -5.79 -8.60 3.88
C MET A 1 -5.12 -9.08 5.14
N ASP A 2 -4.84 -10.37 5.09
CA ASP A 2 -4.47 -11.20 6.23
C ASP A 2 -2.99 -11.60 6.18
N SER A 3 -2.30 -11.31 5.07
CA SER A 3 -0.84 -11.42 4.94
C SER A 3 -0.23 -10.30 4.06
N PRO A 4 1.10 -10.08 4.14
CA PRO A 4 1.82 -9.20 3.21
C PRO A 4 1.69 -9.60 1.73
N GLU A 5 1.64 -10.89 1.43
CA GLU A 5 1.49 -11.40 0.06
C GLU A 5 0.12 -11.03 -0.52
N GLU A 6 -0.94 -11.12 0.30
CA GLU A 6 -2.27 -10.65 -0.10
C GLU A 6 -2.28 -9.13 -0.30
N ALA A 7 -1.59 -8.37 0.57
CA ALA A 7 -1.46 -6.92 0.40
C ALA A 7 -0.79 -6.55 -0.93
N ARG A 8 0.29 -7.27 -1.29
CA ARG A 8 0.99 -7.10 -2.56
C ARG A 8 0.09 -7.41 -3.75
N ALA A 9 -0.54 -8.59 -3.76
CA ALA A 9 -1.40 -9.02 -4.87
C ALA A 9 -2.53 -8.00 -5.12
N ARG A 10 -3.19 -7.53 -4.07
CA ARG A 10 -4.29 -6.55 -4.20
C ARG A 10 -3.83 -5.18 -4.67
N LEU A 11 -2.63 -4.73 -4.31
CA LEU A 11 -2.05 -3.48 -4.83
C LEU A 11 -1.63 -3.62 -6.30
N GLU A 12 -1.09 -4.77 -6.70
CA GLU A 12 -0.76 -5.05 -8.10
C GLU A 12 -2.02 -5.09 -8.99
N GLU A 13 -3.16 -5.56 -8.47
CA GLU A 13 -4.46 -5.53 -9.16
C GLU A 13 -4.93 -4.11 -9.51
N THR A 14 -4.57 -3.10 -8.72
CA THR A 14 -4.86 -1.68 -9.03
C THR A 14 -3.82 -1.08 -10.01
N GLY A 15 -2.89 -1.88 -10.51
CA GLY A 15 -1.77 -1.43 -11.35
C GLY A 15 -0.63 -0.77 -10.57
N TYR A 16 -0.63 -0.83 -9.22
CA TYR A 16 0.46 -0.32 -8.41
C TYR A 16 1.50 -1.41 -8.14
N LEU A 17 2.67 -1.28 -8.77
CA LEU A 17 3.79 -2.19 -8.53
C LEU A 17 4.43 -1.89 -7.17
N VAL A 18 4.28 -2.82 -6.24
CA VAL A 18 4.78 -2.73 -4.87
C VAL A 18 5.89 -3.75 -4.64
N ASP A 19 6.94 -3.34 -3.93
CA ASP A 19 7.97 -4.27 -3.48
C ASP A 19 7.57 -4.98 -2.16
N ASP A 20 8.31 -6.03 -1.79
CA ASP A 20 7.99 -6.82 -0.60
C ASP A 20 8.04 -6.00 0.69
N GLY A 21 8.95 -5.02 0.78
CA GLY A 21 9.10 -4.18 1.98
C GLY A 21 7.91 -3.26 2.20
N LEU A 22 7.46 -2.60 1.13
CA LEU A 22 6.30 -1.73 1.15
C LEU A 22 5.00 -2.52 1.35
N ALA A 23 4.89 -3.72 0.78
CA ALA A 23 3.75 -4.61 1.04
C ALA A 23 3.63 -4.98 2.52
N VAL A 24 4.75 -5.34 3.17
CA VAL A 24 4.80 -5.59 4.62
C VAL A 24 4.43 -4.34 5.42
N ALA A 25 4.96 -3.17 5.04
CA ALA A 25 4.66 -1.92 5.73
C ALA A 25 3.17 -1.56 5.66
N CYS A 26 2.54 -1.66 4.49
CA CYS A 26 1.11 -1.45 4.30
C CYS A 26 0.27 -2.43 5.10
N PHE A 27 0.61 -3.73 5.05
CA PHE A 27 -0.06 -4.76 5.84
C PHE A 27 -0.01 -4.45 7.35
N LEU A 28 1.18 -4.17 7.89
CA LEU A 28 1.35 -3.88 9.31
C LEU A 28 0.63 -2.59 9.71
N ALA A 29 0.67 -1.55 8.89
CA ALA A 29 -0.02 -0.30 9.18
C ALA A 29 -1.53 -0.48 9.33
N LEU A 30 -2.14 -1.26 8.44
CA LEU A 30 -3.56 -1.59 8.49
C LEU A 30 -3.90 -2.46 9.71
N ARG A 31 -3.08 -3.47 10.03
CA ARG A 31 -3.31 -4.35 11.19
C ARG A 31 -3.12 -3.63 12.52
N LEU A 32 -2.11 -2.77 12.61
CA LEU A 32 -1.77 -2.04 13.83
C LEU A 32 -2.56 -0.74 13.99
N HIS A 33 -3.35 -0.34 12.99
CA HIS A 33 -4.06 0.94 12.96
C HIS A 33 -3.09 2.12 13.17
N ARG A 34 -1.94 2.07 12.49
CA ARG A 34 -0.89 3.10 12.57
C ARG A 34 -0.69 3.74 11.20
N PRO A 35 -0.47 5.07 11.14
CA PRO A 35 -0.21 5.74 9.86
C PRO A 35 1.16 5.33 9.29
N VAL A 36 1.26 5.29 7.96
CA VAL A 36 2.52 5.17 7.22
C VAL A 36 2.91 6.55 6.69
N PHE A 37 4.15 6.95 6.96
CA PHE A 37 4.76 8.08 6.30
C PHE A 37 5.57 7.59 5.10
N CYS A 38 5.19 7.99 3.89
CA CYS A 38 5.90 7.61 2.67
C CYS A 38 6.86 8.76 2.27
N GLU A 39 8.16 8.55 2.45
CA GLU A 39 9.20 9.51 2.07
C GLU A 39 9.83 9.12 0.70
N GLY A 40 10.35 10.12 -0.03
CA GLY A 40 11.09 9.90 -1.27
C GLY A 40 11.04 11.12 -2.20
N ASP A 41 11.63 11.04 -3.38
CA ASP A 41 11.62 12.13 -4.36
C ASP A 41 10.26 12.36 -5.01
N ALA A 42 10.02 13.55 -5.56
CA ALA A 42 8.78 13.83 -6.29
C ALA A 42 8.63 12.85 -7.48
N GLY A 43 7.45 12.26 -7.63
CA GLY A 43 7.15 11.33 -8.74
C GLY A 43 7.40 9.84 -8.49
N VAL A 44 7.95 9.44 -7.33
CA VAL A 44 8.21 8.01 -7.00
C VAL A 44 6.96 7.21 -6.59
N GLY A 45 5.75 7.70 -6.91
CA GLY A 45 4.51 6.95 -6.66
C GLY A 45 3.90 7.07 -5.26
N LYS A 46 4.33 8.01 -4.40
CA LYS A 46 3.72 8.24 -3.06
C LYS A 46 2.21 8.50 -3.10
N THR A 47 1.76 9.38 -4.00
CA THR A 47 0.32 9.68 -4.17
C THR A 47 -0.43 8.51 -4.81
N ALA A 48 0.22 7.80 -5.73
CA ALA A 48 -0.35 6.62 -6.38
C ALA A 48 -0.59 5.50 -5.37
N LEU A 49 0.31 5.30 -4.41
CA LEU A 49 0.14 4.35 -3.31
C LEU A 49 -1.10 4.66 -2.47
N ALA A 50 -1.31 5.93 -2.12
CA ALA A 50 -2.49 6.33 -1.35
C ALA A 50 -3.79 6.02 -2.11
N GLY A 51 -3.82 6.29 -3.42
CA GLY A 51 -4.96 5.94 -4.28
C GLY A 51 -5.18 4.43 -4.40
N ALA A 52 -4.11 3.65 -4.61
CA ALA A 52 -4.17 2.19 -4.68
C ALA A 52 -4.69 1.59 -3.36
N LEU A 53 -4.21 2.08 -2.21
CA LEU A 53 -4.71 1.67 -0.90
C LEU A 53 -6.18 2.03 -0.71
N ALA A 54 -6.62 3.22 -1.17
CA ALA A 54 -8.03 3.60 -1.09
C ALA A 54 -8.91 2.66 -1.91
N GLU A 55 -8.51 2.32 -3.13
CA GLU A 55 -9.22 1.37 -3.99
C GLU A 55 -9.29 -0.04 -3.36
N VAL A 56 -8.15 -0.56 -2.87
CA VAL A 56 -8.08 -1.86 -2.18
C VAL A 56 -8.97 -1.90 -0.93
N LEU A 57 -9.09 -0.78 -0.21
CA LEU A 57 -9.86 -0.71 1.03
C LEU A 57 -11.31 -0.29 0.82
N GLY A 58 -11.71 0.09 -0.41
CA GLY A 58 -13.00 0.71 -0.68
C GLY A 58 -13.19 2.04 0.07
N ALA A 59 -12.08 2.75 0.33
CA ALA A 59 -12.07 4.04 0.98
C ALA A 59 -12.24 5.18 -0.05
N PRO A 60 -12.81 6.33 0.35
CA PRO A 60 -13.07 7.46 -0.54
C PRO A 60 -11.79 8.17 -1.03
#